data_AF-A0A2S2PI31-F1
#
_entry.id   AF-A0A2S2PI31-F1
#
_cell.length_a   1.000
_cell.length_b   1.000
_cell.length_c   1.000
_cell.angle_alpha   90.00
_cell.angle_beta   90.00
_cell.angle_gamma   90.00
#
_symmetry.space_group_name_H-M   'P 1'
#
loop_
_entity.id
_entity.type
_entity.pdbx_description
1 polymer ?
#
loop_
_entity_poly.entity_id
_entity_poly.type
_entity_poly.pdbx_seq_one_letter_code
_entity_poly.pdbx_strand_id
1 'polypeptide(L)'
;IPFLIGVTISRSKKTKLQWKPSKLEMRDGFITHVRSNAEVQETISRKREKLLGLGHTQQPFIIIVGPTLSEISNYLVVVEDVFYQLNSIIAAVDCCFKTIITFNAEYPVECETIWYFIQKGFYNLHTTFNKNFTT
;
A
#
# COMPACT_ATOMS: atom_id res chain seq x y z
N ILE A 1 30.95 -21.48 -17.70
CA ILE A 1 30.67 -22.66 -16.83
C ILE A 1 30.16 -22.15 -15.48
N PRO A 2 28.84 -21.99 -15.27
CA PRO A 2 28.29 -21.51 -14.01
C PRO A 2 27.57 -22.62 -13.21
N PHE A 3 28.23 -23.77 -13.01
CA PHE A 3 27.70 -24.89 -12.21
C PHE A 3 28.45 -25.11 -10.88
N LEU A 4 29.16 -24.10 -10.35
CA LEU A 4 30.03 -24.26 -9.17
C LEU A 4 29.69 -23.38 -7.97
N ILE A 5 28.48 -22.84 -7.87
CA ILE A 5 28.03 -22.22 -6.60
C ILE A 5 27.08 -23.21 -5.93
N GLY A 6 27.65 -24.03 -5.04
CA GLY A 6 26.89 -24.94 -4.19
C GLY A 6 25.95 -24.16 -3.29
N VAL A 7 24.64 -24.39 -3.44
CA VAL A 7 23.62 -23.86 -2.53
C VAL A 7 23.84 -24.50 -1.17
N THR A 8 24.54 -23.81 -0.28
CA THR A 8 24.60 -24.19 1.12
C THR A 8 23.27 -23.79 1.75
N ILE A 9 22.30 -24.71 1.80
CA ILE A 9 21.06 -24.52 2.55
C ILE A 9 21.44 -24.60 4.03
N SER A 10 21.77 -23.46 4.63
CA SER A 10 21.78 -23.35 6.08
C SER A 10 20.33 -23.35 6.55
N ARG A 11 19.93 -24.39 7.29
CA ARG A 11 18.66 -24.40 8.03
C ARG A 11 18.78 -23.42 9.19
N SER A 12 18.45 -22.16 8.95
CA SER A 12 18.21 -21.20 10.03
C SER A 12 16.84 -21.50 10.68
N LYS A 13 16.79 -21.32 12.00
CA LYS A 13 15.62 -21.54 12.86
C LYS A 13 14.38 -20.82 12.27
N LYS A 14 13.19 -21.43 12.38
CA LYS A 14 11.90 -20.86 11.97
C LYS A 14 11.60 -19.55 12.71
N THR A 15 12.18 -18.44 12.26
CA THR A 15 11.63 -17.11 12.46
C THR A 15 10.32 -17.07 11.67
N LYS A 16 9.21 -16.58 12.25
CA LYS A 16 7.93 -16.39 11.52
C LYS A 16 8.24 -15.88 10.12
N LEU A 17 7.81 -16.59 9.06
CA LEU A 17 7.99 -16.11 7.68
C LEU A 17 7.41 -14.70 7.63
N GLN A 18 8.28 -13.70 7.48
CA GLN A 18 7.86 -12.32 7.33
C GLN A 18 7.12 -12.24 6.00
N TRP A 19 5.80 -12.00 6.04
CA TRP A 19 4.98 -11.92 4.84
C TRP A 19 5.53 -10.81 3.93
N LYS A 20 5.65 -11.13 2.64
CA LYS A 20 6.10 -10.18 1.62
C LYS A 20 5.02 -10.09 0.54
N PRO A 21 4.51 -8.89 0.22
CA PRO A 21 3.50 -8.71 -0.80
C PRO A 21 4.03 -9.13 -2.18
N SER A 22 3.19 -9.80 -2.96
CA SER A 22 3.42 -10.02 -4.39
C SER A 22 3.30 -8.70 -5.17
N LYS A 23 3.73 -8.69 -6.43
CA LYS A 23 3.58 -7.50 -7.31
C LYS A 23 2.11 -7.10 -7.48
N LEU A 24 1.22 -8.08 -7.52
CA LEU A 24 -0.22 -7.84 -7.64
C LEU A 24 -0.77 -7.20 -6.36
N GLU A 25 -0.39 -7.74 -5.19
CA GLU A 25 -0.78 -7.17 -3.90
C GLU A 25 -0.21 -5.78 -3.67
N MET A 26 1.00 -5.51 -4.16
CA MET A 26 1.60 -4.17 -4.10
C MET A 26 0.80 -3.17 -4.95
N ARG A 27 0.42 -3.56 -6.17
CA ARG A 27 -0.41 -2.72 -7.06
C ARG A 27 -1.77 -2.43 -6.42
N ASP A 28 -2.48 -3.48 -6.02
CA ASP A 28 -3.82 -3.37 -5.46
C ASP A 28 -3.81 -2.72 -4.06
N GLY A 29 -2.70 -2.88 -3.34
CA GLY A 29 -2.42 -2.26 -2.06
C GLY A 29 -2.21 -0.76 -2.15
N PHE A 30 -1.63 -0.27 -3.26
CA PHE A 30 -1.41 1.15 -3.52
C PHE A 30 -2.70 1.85 -3.97
N ILE A 31 -3.37 1.31 -4.99
CA ILE A 31 -4.65 1.82 -5.48
C ILE A 31 -5.59 0.63 -5.67
N THR A 32 -6.61 0.54 -4.83
CA THR A 32 -7.62 -0.51 -4.90
C THR A 32 -8.73 -0.11 -5.86
N HIS A 33 -8.99 -0.93 -6.88
CA HIS A 33 -10.11 -0.70 -7.81
C HIS A 33 -11.33 -1.54 -7.41
N VAL A 34 -12.50 -0.91 -7.38
CA VAL A 34 -13.80 -1.56 -7.19
C VAL A 34 -14.75 -1.15 -8.31
N ARG A 35 -15.69 -2.03 -8.67
CA ARG A 35 -16.56 -1.79 -9.84
C ARG A 35 -17.72 -0.85 -9.53
N SER A 36 -18.17 -0.82 -8.29
CA SER A 36 -19.33 -0.06 -7.86
C SER A 36 -19.18 0.45 -6.43
N ASN A 37 -19.96 1.49 -6.07
CA ASN A 37 -19.97 2.00 -4.69
C ASN A 37 -20.46 0.95 -3.67
N ALA A 38 -21.23 -0.04 -4.11
CA ALA A 38 -21.72 -1.12 -3.25
C ALA A 38 -20.59 -2.03 -2.73
N GLU A 39 -19.49 -2.15 -3.49
CA GLU A 39 -18.34 -2.99 -3.15
C GLU A 39 -17.33 -2.30 -2.22
N VAL A 40 -17.46 -1.00 -1.98
CA VAL A 40 -16.47 -0.20 -1.23
C VAL A 40 -16.36 -0.70 0.20
N GLN A 41 -17.46 -0.80 0.93
CA GLN A 41 -17.48 -1.20 2.35
C GLN A 41 -16.99 -2.63 2.55
N GLU A 42 -17.42 -3.55 1.69
CA GLU A 42 -16.98 -4.94 1.73
C GLU A 42 -15.47 -5.03 1.48
N THR A 43 -14.95 -4.25 0.53
CA THR A 43 -13.52 -4.23 0.20
C THR A 43 -12.67 -3.67 1.34
N ILE A 44 -13.14 -2.62 2.01
CA ILE A 44 -12.46 -2.06 3.20
C ILE A 44 -12.41 -3.09 4.31
N SER A 45 -13.54 -3.74 4.60
CA SER A 45 -13.66 -4.75 5.66
C SER A 45 -12.74 -5.93 5.41
N ARG A 46 -12.76 -6.48 4.18
CA ARG A 46 -11.89 -7.57 3.76
C ARG A 46 -10.41 -7.22 3.83
N LYS A 47 -10.04 -5.99 3.46
CA LYS A 47 -8.65 -5.50 3.58
C LYS A 47 -8.24 -5.36 5.05
N ARG A 48 -9.14 -4.86 5.91
CA ARG A 48 -8.92 -4.74 7.37
C ARG A 48 -8.67 -6.12 7.99
N GLU A 49 -9.54 -7.09 7.71
CA GLU A 49 -9.41 -8.46 8.21
C GLU A 49 -8.10 -9.13 7.74
N LYS A 50 -7.74 -8.96 6.46
CA LYS A 50 -6.46 -9.45 5.91
C LYS A 50 -5.27 -8.89 6.70
N LEU A 51 -5.22 -7.58 6.90
CA LEU A 51 -4.11 -6.92 7.59
C LEU A 51 -4.05 -7.30 9.07
N LEU A 52 -5.20 -7.37 9.74
CA LEU A 52 -5.30 -7.84 11.13
C LEU A 52 -4.78 -9.27 11.28
N GLY A 53 -5.14 -10.18 10.36
CA GLY A 53 -4.63 -11.55 10.33
C GLY A 53 -3.11 -11.64 10.13
N LEU A 54 -2.51 -10.63 9.51
CA LEU A 54 -1.06 -10.50 9.33
C LEU A 54 -0.38 -9.73 10.47
N GLY A 55 -1.12 -9.23 11.46
CA GLY A 55 -0.60 -8.43 12.57
C GLY A 55 -0.29 -6.97 12.22
N HIS A 56 -0.92 -6.44 11.18
CA HIS A 56 -0.79 -5.06 10.74
C HIS A 56 -2.09 -4.28 10.93
N THR A 57 -1.98 -2.98 11.18
CA THR A 57 -3.10 -2.05 11.16
C THR A 57 -3.36 -1.55 9.75
N GLN A 58 -4.61 -1.18 9.47
CA GLN A 58 -4.98 -0.60 8.19
C GLN A 58 -4.56 0.87 8.14
N GLN A 59 -3.57 1.16 7.30
CA GLN A 59 -3.10 2.52 7.03
C GLN A 59 -4.02 3.21 6.00
N PRO A 60 -4.01 4.55 5.91
CA PRO A 60 -4.73 5.27 4.87
C PRO A 60 -4.39 4.75 3.48
N PHE A 61 -5.40 4.61 2.63
CA PHE A 61 -5.24 4.04 1.29
C PHE A 61 -6.29 4.58 0.32
N ILE A 62 -6.05 4.32 -0.97
CA ILE A 62 -6.85 4.87 -2.07
C ILE A 62 -7.76 3.79 -2.64
N ILE A 63 -9.02 4.14 -2.84
CA ILE A 63 -9.99 3.36 -3.62
C ILE A 63 -10.41 4.16 -4.83
N ILE A 64 -10.38 3.56 -6.01
CA ILE A 64 -11.01 4.08 -7.22
C ILE A 64 -12.24 3.26 -7.56
N VAL A 65 -13.35 3.93 -7.88
CA VAL A 65 -14.64 3.29 -8.16
C VAL A 65 -15.01 3.51 -9.61
N GLY A 66 -15.31 2.45 -10.34
CA GLY A 66 -15.83 2.53 -11.71
C GLY A 66 -15.90 1.16 -12.37
N PRO A 67 -16.80 0.94 -13.35
CA PRO A 67 -16.98 -0.38 -13.97
C PRO A 67 -15.70 -0.93 -14.58
N THR A 68 -14.84 -0.05 -15.12
CA THR A 68 -13.55 -0.38 -15.73
C THR A 68 -12.48 0.63 -15.31
N LEU A 69 -11.20 0.31 -15.51
CA LEU A 69 -10.10 1.26 -15.27
C LEU A 69 -10.12 2.47 -16.23
N SER A 70 -10.85 2.38 -17.33
CA SER A 70 -11.04 3.48 -18.29
C SER A 70 -12.21 4.40 -17.90
N GLU A 71 -13.07 3.96 -16.99
CA GLU A 71 -14.32 4.62 -16.62
C GLU A 71 -14.39 4.79 -15.11
N ILE A 72 -13.52 5.62 -14.54
CA ILE A 72 -13.50 5.91 -13.10
C ILE A 72 -14.50 7.02 -12.78
N SER A 73 -15.39 6.74 -11.83
CA SER A 73 -16.45 7.63 -11.36
C SER A 73 -16.08 8.36 -10.06
N ASN A 74 -15.36 7.71 -9.14
CA ASN A 74 -14.97 8.29 -7.85
C ASN A 74 -13.52 7.94 -7.49
N TYR A 75 -12.85 8.89 -6.84
CA TYR A 75 -11.54 8.70 -6.21
C TYR A 75 -11.72 8.93 -4.72
N LEU A 76 -11.45 7.92 -3.91
CA LEU A 76 -11.67 7.94 -2.46
C LEU A 76 -10.35 7.73 -1.74
N VAL A 77 -10.07 8.57 -0.73
CA VAL A 77 -9.06 8.28 0.29
C VAL A 77 -9.80 7.80 1.53
N VAL A 78 -9.45 6.61 1.99
CA VAL A 78 -10.04 5.98 3.17
C VAL A 78 -9.09 6.20 4.34
N VAL A 79 -9.61 6.77 5.41
CA VAL A 79 -8.91 6.96 6.68
C VAL A 79 -9.79 6.37 7.78
N GLU A 80 -9.40 5.21 8.28
CA GLU A 80 -10.24 4.40 9.18
C GLU A 80 -11.63 4.14 8.59
N ASP A 81 -12.67 4.78 9.14
CA ASP A 81 -14.07 4.65 8.70
C ASP A 81 -14.59 5.91 7.97
N VAL A 82 -13.70 6.86 7.65
CA VAL A 82 -14.03 8.13 6.97
C VAL A 82 -13.58 8.10 5.51
N PHE A 83 -14.45 8.62 4.63
CA PHE A 83 -14.24 8.73 3.19
C PHE A 83 -14.02 10.17 2.75
N TYR A 84 -12.89 10.42 2.10
CA TYR A 84 -12.63 11.69 1.43
C TYR A 84 -12.76 11.46 -0.08
N GLN A 85 -13.71 12.14 -0.73
CA GLN A 85 -13.87 12.10 -2.17
C GLN A 85 -13.07 13.20 -2.86
N LEU A 86 -12.29 12.80 -3.87
CA LEU A 86 -11.40 13.67 -4.63
C LEU A 86 -11.81 13.73 -6.11
N ASN A 87 -11.32 14.73 -6.81
CA ASN A 87 -11.64 14.99 -8.21
C ASN A 87 -10.74 14.26 -9.22
N SER A 88 -9.64 13.65 -8.76
CA SER A 88 -8.67 12.97 -9.62
C SER A 88 -7.83 11.98 -8.84
N ILE A 89 -7.18 11.04 -9.55
CA ILE A 89 -6.23 10.11 -8.94
C ILE A 89 -5.01 10.83 -8.34
N ILE A 90 -4.53 11.89 -8.99
CA ILE A 90 -3.38 12.65 -8.52
C ILE A 90 -3.72 13.33 -7.19
N ALA A 91 -4.91 13.95 -7.10
CA ALA A 91 -5.39 14.54 -5.86
C ALA A 91 -5.59 13.50 -4.74
N ALA A 92 -6.04 12.29 -5.07
CA ALA A 92 -6.15 11.20 -4.10
C ALA A 92 -4.79 10.73 -3.58
N VAL A 93 -3.78 10.59 -4.46
CA VAL A 93 -2.41 10.25 -4.05
C VAL A 93 -1.81 11.33 -3.15
N ASP A 94 -1.94 12.61 -3.52
CA ASP A 94 -1.45 13.73 -2.71
C ASP A 94 -2.14 13.82 -1.34
N CYS A 95 -3.47 13.70 -1.32
CA CYS A 95 -4.26 13.71 -0.10
C CYS A 95 -3.89 12.52 0.81
N CYS A 96 -3.78 11.31 0.25
CA CYS A 96 -3.40 10.11 1.00
C CYS A 96 -1.99 10.23 1.58
N PHE A 97 -1.02 10.70 0.79
CA PHE A 97 0.34 10.94 1.26
C PHE A 97 0.37 11.92 2.44
N LYS A 98 -0.25 13.10 2.26
CA LYS A 98 -0.32 14.13 3.31
C LYS A 98 -1.02 13.63 4.56
N THR A 99 -2.06 12.83 4.41
CA THR A 99 -2.79 12.19 5.51
C THR A 99 -1.86 11.30 6.33
N ILE A 100 -1.11 10.39 5.68
CA ILE A 100 -0.17 9.48 6.35
C ILE A 100 0.86 10.29 7.14
N ILE A 101 1.45 11.31 6.53
CA ILE A 101 2.46 12.16 7.19
C ILE A 101 1.85 12.97 8.34
N THR A 102 0.68 13.58 8.15
CA THR A 102 0.01 14.43 9.15
C THR A 102 -0.35 13.65 10.40
N PHE A 103 -0.80 12.40 10.25
CA PHE A 103 -1.11 11.53 11.37
C PHE A 103 0.11 10.80 11.93
N ASN A 104 1.31 11.05 11.40
CA ASN A 104 2.54 10.32 11.74
C ASN A 104 2.33 8.79 11.69
N ALA A 105 1.59 8.35 10.68
CA ALA A 105 1.22 6.97 10.45
C ALA A 105 2.31 6.22 9.66
N GLU A 106 2.31 4.89 9.72
CA GLU A 106 3.20 4.08 8.88
C GLU A 106 2.68 4.01 7.45
N TYR A 107 3.57 3.78 6.48
CA TYR A 107 3.12 3.49 5.13
C TYR A 107 2.42 2.12 5.05
N PRO A 108 1.40 1.96 4.20
CA PRO A 108 0.77 0.67 3.98
C PRO A 108 1.81 -0.40 3.60
N VAL A 109 1.90 -1.47 4.41
CA VAL A 109 2.91 -2.52 4.27
C VAL A 109 2.92 -3.21 2.90
N GLU A 110 1.77 -3.26 2.23
CA GLU A 110 1.63 -3.87 0.89
C GLU A 110 2.40 -3.07 -0.18
N CYS A 111 2.52 -1.74 -0.01
CA CYS A 111 3.07 -0.81 -1.00
C CYS A 111 4.07 0.21 -0.42
N GLU A 112 4.73 -0.12 0.70
CA GLU A 112 5.67 0.76 1.42
C GLU A 112 6.71 1.40 0.48
N THR A 113 7.27 0.61 -0.44
CA THR A 113 8.29 1.04 -1.40
C THR A 113 7.80 2.12 -2.38
N ILE A 114 6.53 2.08 -2.77
CA ILE A 114 5.93 3.08 -3.66
C ILE A 114 5.83 4.42 -2.95
N TRP A 115 5.43 4.41 -1.67
CA TRP A 115 5.32 5.63 -0.88
C TRP A 115 6.68 6.26 -0.58
N TYR A 116 7.73 5.48 -0.31
CA TYR A 116 9.08 6.03 -0.19
C TYR A 116 9.58 6.64 -1.50
N PHE A 117 9.27 6.02 -2.65
CA PHE A 117 9.57 6.61 -3.95
C PHE A 117 8.86 7.96 -4.11
N ILE A 118 7.59 8.05 -3.74
CA ILE A 118 6.83 9.30 -3.81
C ILE A 118 7.40 10.37 -2.87
N GLN A 119 7.70 9.99 -1.63
CA GLN A 119 8.27 10.87 -0.61
C GLN A 119 9.57 11.52 -1.10
N LYS A 120 10.49 10.70 -1.65
CA LYS A 120 11.80 11.16 -2.11
C LYS A 120 11.70 11.88 -3.46
N GLY A 121 10.99 11.29 -4.42
CA GLY A 121 10.96 11.75 -5.80
C GLY A 121 10.07 12.98 -6.05
N PHE A 122 8.93 13.09 -5.36
CA PHE A 122 7.97 14.18 -5.61
C PHE A 122 7.93 15.22 -4.50
N TYR A 123 8.14 14.83 -3.23
CA TYR A 123 8.05 15.77 -2.10
C TYR A 123 9.42 16.22 -1.56
N ASN A 124 10.52 15.59 -1.99
CA ASN A 124 11.87 15.87 -1.47
C ASN A 124 11.94 15.85 0.08
N LEU A 125 11.10 15.04 0.72
CA LEU A 125 11.00 14.98 2.18
C LEU A 125 11.96 13.94 2.76
N HIS A 126 12.80 14.38 3.68
CA HIS A 126 13.62 13.51 4.51
C HIS A 126 13.02 13.41 5.91
N THR A 127 12.31 12.32 6.18
CA THR A 127 11.81 12.00 7.53
C THR A 127 12.83 11.15 8.28
N THR A 128 12.81 11.19 9.61
CA THR A 128 13.63 10.34 10.51
C THR A 128 13.33 8.85 10.37
N PHE A 129 12.18 8.49 9.78
CA PHE A 129 11.73 7.12 9.52
C PHE A 129 12.30 6.51 8.22
N ASN A 130 13.25 7.18 7.55
CA ASN A 130 13.88 6.65 6.36
C ASN A 130 14.59 5.31 6.65
N LYS A 131 14.01 4.20 6.20
CA LYS A 131 14.76 2.96 5.99
C LYS A 131 15.67 3.19 4.79
N ASN A 132 16.99 3.04 5.00
CA ASN A 132 17.95 3.08 3.91
C ASN A 132 17.74 1.83 3.04
N PHE A 133 17.23 2.02 1.81
CA PHE A 133 17.19 0.96 0.82
C PHE A 133 18.53 0.94 0.09
N THR A 134 19.33 -0.09 0.32
CA THR A 134 20.53 -0.36 -0.49
C THR A 134 20.06 -0.74 -1.90
N THR A 135 20.59 -0.04 -2.90
CA THR A 135 20.41 -0.32 -4.32
C THR A 135 21.00 -1.67 -4.71
#